data_AF-A0A2L1CCV5-F1
#
_entry.id   AF-A0A2L1CCV5-F1
#
_cell.length_a   1.000
_cell.length_b   1.000
_cell.length_c   1.000
_cell.angle_alpha   90.00
_cell.angle_beta   90.00
_cell.angle_gamma   90.00
#
_symmetry.space_group_name_H-M   'P 1'
#
loop_
_entity.id
_entity.type
_entity.pdbx_description
1 polymer ?
#
loop_
_entity_poly.entity_id
_entity_poly.type
_entity_poly.pdbx_seq_one_letter_code
_entity_poly.pdbx_strand_id
1 'polypeptide(L)'
;MFKKSLFILLICIILNIVSVSAVPYLDASASTPEIERGSTERIYLEIEEVGGVSSAYNITAVPEIYEDNVKITPKNIEIPVINDGTVIKVSFKINASKNAELGEKSGKIFIQYYDYDSENEVYVGPKTIQKKFNYKISEGRGIYSINSNPKNMPIYVDGNYVGNTPLNVSIKEGNHFLRLSSEIFGNYSEKVTVYAGENYDLFKNFEESEKIEIFENVSENISISKNTSKNISEVSEISKNIGFEGILVYLGFLLAALFVIFVFTKNKY
;
A
#
# COMPACT_ATOMS: atom_id res chain seq x y z
N MET A 1 -33.81 46.04 45.19
CA MET A 1 -34.07 45.46 43.85
C MET A 1 -33.12 44.32 43.46
N PHE A 2 -31.89 44.23 44.00
CA PHE A 2 -30.89 43.20 43.61
C PHE A 2 -31.25 41.73 43.87
N LYS A 3 -32.03 41.41 44.92
CA LYS A 3 -32.36 40.01 45.27
C LYS A 3 -33.25 39.30 44.24
N LYS A 4 -34.12 40.04 43.53
CA LYS A 4 -34.99 39.45 42.48
C LYS A 4 -34.21 39.11 41.21
N SER A 5 -33.20 39.92 40.87
CA SER A 5 -32.36 39.70 39.69
C SER A 5 -31.42 38.51 39.84
N LEU A 6 -30.86 38.31 41.04
CA LEU A 6 -30.01 37.14 41.33
C LEU A 6 -30.83 35.84 41.36
N PHE A 7 -32.08 35.90 41.83
CA PHE A 7 -33.00 34.77 41.82
C PHE A 7 -33.44 34.37 40.41
N ILE A 8 -33.70 35.36 39.53
CA ILE A 8 -33.98 35.11 38.11
C ILE A 8 -32.75 34.52 37.40
N LEU A 9 -31.55 35.04 37.68
CA LEU A 9 -30.32 34.48 37.11
C LEU A 9 -30.06 33.05 37.60
N LEU A 10 -30.29 32.77 38.89
CA LEU A 10 -30.18 31.42 39.47
C LEU A 10 -31.23 30.48 38.88
N ILE A 11 -32.48 30.93 38.69
CA ILE A 11 -33.52 30.19 37.96
C ILE A 11 -33.12 29.96 36.51
N CYS A 12 -32.54 30.94 35.81
CA CYS A 12 -32.06 30.76 34.44
C CYS A 12 -30.85 29.82 34.37
N ILE A 13 -30.01 29.73 35.40
CA ILE A 13 -28.90 28.76 35.50
C ILE A 13 -29.43 27.35 35.83
N ILE A 14 -30.45 27.24 36.68
CA ILE A 14 -31.13 25.98 37.00
C ILE A 14 -32.01 25.50 35.82
N LEU A 15 -32.60 26.42 35.04
CA LEU A 15 -33.32 26.11 33.80
C LEU A 15 -32.39 25.95 32.59
N ASN A 16 -31.12 26.36 32.70
CA ASN A 16 -30.03 26.01 31.77
C ASN A 16 -29.38 24.66 32.12
N ILE A 17 -29.99 23.85 32.98
CA ILE A 17 -29.81 22.40 32.83
C ILE A 17 -30.31 22.12 31.41
N VAL A 18 -29.36 22.02 30.48
CA VAL A 18 -29.58 21.64 29.09
C VAL A 18 -30.65 20.58 29.14
N SER A 19 -31.80 20.85 28.54
CA SER A 19 -32.84 19.84 28.40
C SER A 19 -32.17 18.69 27.68
N VAL A 20 -31.72 17.68 28.44
CA VAL A 20 -31.06 16.52 27.86
C VAL A 20 -32.16 15.87 27.05
N SER A 21 -32.01 15.93 25.73
CA SER A 21 -32.99 15.38 24.81
C SER A 21 -33.19 13.91 25.20
N ALA A 22 -34.44 13.50 25.45
CA ALA A 22 -34.72 12.08 25.68
C ALA A 22 -34.32 11.23 24.47
N VAL A 23 -34.34 11.86 23.30
CA VAL A 23 -34.17 11.23 21.99
C VAL A 23 -32.70 10.94 21.69
N PRO A 24 -32.37 9.74 21.17
CA PRO A 24 -31.01 9.38 20.77
C PRO A 24 -30.55 10.19 19.56
N TYR A 25 -29.27 10.55 19.55
CA TYR A 25 -28.62 11.20 18.42
C TYR A 25 -27.38 10.42 18.02
N LEU A 26 -27.44 9.84 16.82
CA LEU A 26 -26.31 9.11 16.26
C LEU A 26 -25.42 10.06 15.45
N ASP A 27 -24.11 9.90 15.60
CA ASP A 27 -23.12 10.37 14.65
C ASP A 27 -22.39 9.18 14.00
N ALA A 28 -21.75 9.42 12.87
CA ALA A 28 -20.99 8.38 12.18
C ALA A 28 -19.83 8.93 11.35
N SER A 29 -18.81 8.10 11.20
CA SER A 29 -17.67 8.33 10.33
C SER A 29 -17.39 7.11 9.47
N ALA A 30 -16.86 7.32 8.27
CA ALA A 30 -16.57 6.26 7.32
C ALA A 30 -15.12 6.36 6.83
N SER A 31 -14.47 5.21 6.63
CA SER A 31 -13.10 5.14 6.10
C SER A 31 -13.02 5.59 4.64
N THR A 32 -11.81 5.93 4.20
CA THR A 32 -11.54 6.38 2.83
C THR A 32 -10.59 5.41 2.10
N PRO A 33 -11.10 4.27 1.57
CA PRO A 33 -10.24 3.25 0.98
C PRO A 33 -9.69 3.67 -0.40
N GLU A 34 -8.50 3.17 -0.74
CA GLU A 34 -7.99 3.09 -2.11
C GLU A 34 -8.21 1.67 -2.64
N ILE A 35 -8.75 1.54 -3.84
CA ILE A 35 -9.21 0.29 -4.43
C ILE A 35 -8.59 0.15 -5.80
N GLU A 36 -7.75 -0.88 -5.97
CA GLU A 36 -7.20 -1.23 -7.29
C GLU A 36 -8.33 -1.74 -8.20
N ARG A 37 -8.32 -1.39 -9.49
CA ARG A 37 -9.25 -1.98 -10.48
C ARG A 37 -9.21 -3.51 -10.43
N GLY A 38 -10.39 -4.13 -10.51
CA GLY A 38 -10.54 -5.58 -10.46
C GLY A 38 -10.42 -6.18 -9.05
N SER A 39 -10.27 -5.35 -8.01
CA SER A 39 -10.11 -5.78 -6.62
C SER A 39 -11.34 -5.47 -5.75
N THR A 40 -11.30 -5.92 -4.49
CA THR A 40 -12.34 -5.67 -3.49
C THR A 40 -11.68 -5.20 -2.20
N GLU A 41 -12.19 -4.11 -1.65
CA GLU A 41 -11.73 -3.53 -0.39
C GLU A 41 -12.91 -3.38 0.59
N ARG A 42 -12.67 -2.78 1.76
CA ARG A 42 -13.71 -2.49 2.75
C ARG A 42 -13.87 -1.00 3.04
N ILE A 43 -15.12 -0.58 3.19
CA ILE A 43 -15.49 0.67 3.84
C ILE A 43 -15.87 0.32 5.27
N TYR A 44 -15.11 0.84 6.24
CA TYR A 44 -15.43 0.73 7.65
C TYR A 44 -16.31 1.91 8.06
N LEU A 45 -17.40 1.61 8.76
CA LEU A 45 -18.36 2.58 9.26
C LEU A 45 -18.37 2.48 10.79
N GLU A 46 -18.10 3.60 11.45
CA GLU A 46 -18.12 3.75 12.90
C GLU A 46 -19.31 4.65 13.27
N ILE A 47 -20.21 4.14 14.10
CA ILE A 47 -21.44 4.81 14.52
C ILE A 47 -21.44 4.91 16.03
N GLU A 48 -21.75 6.10 16.53
CA GLU A 48 -21.71 6.43 17.95
C GLU A 48 -23.00 7.15 18.34
N GLU A 49 -23.52 6.84 19.52
CA GLU A 49 -24.53 7.67 20.18
C GLU A 49 -23.81 8.82 20.87
N VAL A 50 -24.07 10.06 20.43
CA VAL A 50 -23.35 11.26 20.89
C VAL A 50 -24.26 12.26 21.61
N GLY A 51 -25.51 11.92 21.88
CA GLY A 51 -26.42 12.82 22.56
C GLY A 51 -27.84 12.31 22.71
N GLY A 52 -28.25 12.11 23.95
CA GLY A 52 -29.57 11.60 24.28
C GLY A 52 -29.50 10.95 25.65
N VAL A 53 -30.62 10.40 26.13
CA VAL A 53 -30.62 9.45 27.26
C VAL A 53 -31.33 8.14 26.92
N SER A 54 -31.88 8.03 25.70
CA SER A 54 -32.49 6.82 25.17
C SER A 54 -31.54 6.13 24.19
N SER A 55 -31.74 4.83 23.98
CA SER A 55 -30.97 4.03 23.02
C SER A 55 -31.55 4.17 21.60
N ALA A 56 -30.71 3.99 20.59
CA ALA A 56 -31.14 3.91 19.21
C ALA A 56 -31.49 2.46 18.81
N TYR A 57 -32.65 2.28 18.19
CA TYR A 57 -33.22 0.99 17.79
C TYR A 57 -33.43 0.89 16.28
N ASN A 58 -33.61 -0.35 15.80
CA ASN A 58 -33.92 -0.69 14.40
C ASN A 58 -33.00 0.03 13.41
N ILE A 59 -31.70 0.00 13.71
CA ILE A 59 -30.70 0.79 13.01
C ILE A 59 -30.34 0.09 11.70
N THR A 60 -30.42 0.80 10.58
CA THR A 60 -30.02 0.30 9.27
C THR A 60 -29.07 1.27 8.59
N ALA A 61 -27.93 0.78 8.13
CA ALA A 61 -26.99 1.53 7.30
C ALA A 61 -27.12 1.11 5.82
N VAL A 62 -27.27 2.09 4.93
CA VAL A 62 -27.45 1.90 3.48
C VAL A 62 -26.43 2.77 2.73
N PRO A 63 -25.40 2.17 2.11
CA PRO A 63 -24.46 2.89 1.26
C PRO A 63 -25.04 3.14 -0.13
N GLU A 64 -24.77 4.32 -0.67
CA GLU A 64 -25.08 4.72 -2.03
C GLU A 64 -23.85 5.31 -2.71
N ILE A 65 -23.58 4.82 -3.92
CA ILE A 65 -22.57 5.33 -4.85
C ILE A 65 -23.22 5.48 -6.23
N TYR A 66 -22.71 6.40 -7.03
CA TYR A 66 -23.26 6.71 -8.35
C TYR A 66 -22.27 6.30 -9.46
N GLU A 67 -21.84 5.04 -9.44
CA GLU A 67 -20.95 4.46 -10.46
C GLU A 67 -21.37 3.03 -10.84
N ASP A 68 -21.54 2.77 -12.13
CA ASP A 68 -21.98 1.46 -12.62
C ASP A 68 -20.92 0.35 -12.43
N ASN A 69 -19.65 0.75 -12.46
CA ASN A 69 -18.49 -0.14 -12.43
C ASN A 69 -17.92 -0.38 -11.02
N VAL A 70 -18.59 0.14 -9.99
CA VAL A 70 -18.23 -0.05 -8.58
C VAL A 70 -19.47 -0.56 -7.84
N LYS A 71 -19.32 -1.59 -7.00
CA LYS A 71 -20.44 -2.22 -6.31
C LYS A 71 -20.16 -2.36 -4.83
N ILE A 72 -21.14 -1.99 -4.00
CA ILE A 72 -21.07 -2.17 -2.55
C ILE A 72 -21.95 -3.34 -2.14
N THR A 73 -21.41 -4.21 -1.27
CA THR A 73 -22.12 -5.38 -0.73
C THR A 73 -21.86 -5.55 0.77
N PRO A 74 -22.87 -5.90 1.57
CA PRO A 74 -24.29 -6.00 1.23
C PRO A 74 -24.91 -4.64 0.89
N LYS A 75 -26.17 -4.62 0.40
CA LYS A 75 -26.89 -3.36 0.08
C LYS A 75 -27.27 -2.57 1.34
N ASN A 76 -27.41 -3.24 2.47
CA ASN A 76 -27.67 -2.64 3.77
C ASN A 76 -27.10 -3.54 4.86
N ILE A 77 -26.84 -2.96 6.03
CA ILE A 77 -26.48 -3.67 7.26
C ILE A 77 -27.48 -3.27 8.33
N GLU A 78 -28.10 -4.26 8.97
CA GLU A 78 -28.82 -4.08 10.22
C GLU A 78 -27.84 -4.05 11.37
N ILE A 79 -28.00 -3.06 12.25
CA ILE A 79 -27.08 -2.76 13.34
C ILE A 79 -27.84 -2.98 14.65
N PRO A 80 -27.23 -3.67 15.62
CA PRO A 80 -27.88 -3.88 16.90
C PRO A 80 -28.10 -2.55 17.63
N VAL A 81 -28.93 -2.60 18.66
CA VAL A 81 -29.23 -1.43 19.50
C VAL A 81 -27.94 -0.75 19.96
N ILE A 82 -27.88 0.57 19.83
CA ILE A 82 -26.78 1.39 20.33
C ILE A 82 -27.28 2.11 21.58
N ASN A 83 -26.66 1.83 22.72
CA ASN A 83 -26.93 2.54 23.97
C ASN A 83 -26.05 3.79 24.07
N ASP A 84 -26.37 4.67 25.01
CA ASP A 84 -25.59 5.86 25.35
C ASP A 84 -24.08 5.55 25.45
N GLY A 85 -23.26 6.37 24.78
CA GLY A 85 -21.80 6.23 24.72
C GLY A 85 -21.27 4.98 24.02
N THR A 86 -22.12 4.19 23.37
CA THR A 86 -21.71 2.98 22.65
C THR A 86 -21.26 3.31 21.23
N VAL A 87 -20.11 2.75 20.84
CA VAL A 87 -19.58 2.82 19.48
C VAL A 87 -19.69 1.45 18.82
N ILE A 88 -20.29 1.40 17.63
CA ILE A 88 -20.36 0.19 16.81
C ILE A 88 -19.59 0.39 15.51
N LYS A 89 -18.82 -0.63 15.12
CA LYS A 89 -18.07 -0.67 13.87
C LYS A 89 -18.61 -1.79 12.98
N VAL A 90 -19.03 -1.42 11.77
CA VAL A 90 -19.45 -2.36 10.72
C VAL A 90 -18.63 -2.12 9.45
N SER A 91 -18.73 -3.01 8.47
CA SER A 91 -18.03 -2.82 7.20
C SER A 91 -18.84 -3.29 6.01
N PHE A 92 -18.71 -2.56 4.91
CA PHE A 92 -19.20 -2.95 3.60
C PHE A 92 -18.03 -3.34 2.72
N LYS A 93 -18.19 -4.39 1.89
CA LYS A 93 -17.26 -4.67 0.81
C LYS A 93 -17.55 -3.71 -0.34
N ILE A 94 -16.52 -3.10 -0.91
CA ILE A 94 -16.59 -2.29 -2.11
C ILE A 94 -15.72 -2.93 -3.19
N ASN A 95 -16.34 -3.30 -4.31
CA ASN A 95 -15.70 -3.97 -5.43
C ASN A 95 -15.59 -3.01 -6.61
N ALA A 96 -14.37 -2.83 -7.13
CA ALA A 96 -14.13 -2.08 -8.34
C ALA A 96 -13.94 -3.07 -9.50
N SER A 97 -14.73 -2.91 -10.57
CA SER A 97 -14.50 -3.70 -11.79
C SER A 97 -13.19 -3.32 -12.45
N LYS A 98 -12.70 -4.18 -13.36
CA LYS A 98 -11.49 -3.90 -14.17
C LYS A 98 -11.59 -2.64 -15.04
N ASN A 99 -12.81 -2.16 -15.31
CA ASN A 99 -13.07 -1.00 -16.15
C ASN A 99 -13.51 0.23 -15.32
N ALA A 100 -13.43 0.18 -13.99
CA ALA A 100 -13.82 1.30 -13.12
C ALA A 100 -12.99 2.56 -13.43
N GLU A 101 -13.59 3.73 -13.42
CA GLU A 101 -12.85 4.97 -13.73
C GLU A 101 -11.85 5.30 -12.61
N LEU A 102 -10.61 5.63 -12.99
CA LEU A 102 -9.58 6.01 -12.03
C LEU A 102 -9.91 7.35 -11.35
N GLY A 103 -9.36 7.55 -10.14
CA GLY A 103 -9.36 8.83 -9.44
C GLY A 103 -10.19 8.85 -8.17
N GLU A 104 -10.32 10.05 -7.61
CA GLU A 104 -11.08 10.32 -6.38
C GLU A 104 -12.57 10.32 -6.66
N LYS A 105 -13.30 9.50 -5.91
CA LYS A 105 -14.75 9.32 -6.00
C LYS A 105 -15.38 9.52 -4.63
N SER A 106 -16.71 9.63 -4.59
CA SER A 106 -17.41 9.78 -3.31
C SER A 106 -18.78 9.11 -3.32
N GLY A 107 -19.20 8.66 -2.15
CA GLY A 107 -20.52 8.11 -1.90
C GLY A 107 -21.13 8.70 -0.64
N LYS A 108 -22.31 8.18 -0.30
CA LYS A 108 -23.03 8.50 0.92
C LYS A 108 -23.41 7.22 1.65
N ILE A 109 -23.50 7.28 2.96
CA ILE A 109 -24.10 6.24 3.78
C ILE A 109 -25.25 6.90 4.53
N PHE A 110 -26.44 6.36 4.34
CA PHE A 110 -27.64 6.73 5.08
C PHE A 110 -27.78 5.80 6.26
N ILE A 111 -27.95 6.35 7.45
CA ILE A 111 -28.21 5.56 8.66
C ILE A 111 -29.58 5.97 9.16
N GLN A 112 -30.50 5.01 9.16
CA GLN A 112 -31.86 5.17 9.66
C GLN A 112 -31.97 4.49 11.01
N TYR A 113 -32.63 5.14 11.97
CA TYR A 113 -32.83 4.59 13.30
C TYR A 113 -34.09 5.14 13.96
N TYR A 114 -34.52 4.49 15.03
CA TYR A 114 -35.73 4.82 15.77
C TYR A 114 -35.39 5.05 17.24
N ASP A 115 -36.18 5.88 17.90
CA ASP A 115 -36.24 5.98 19.35
C ASP A 115 -37.32 5.03 19.88
N TYR A 116 -37.22 4.55 21.12
CA TYR A 116 -38.27 3.76 21.76
C TYR A 116 -38.94 4.57 22.87
N ASP A 117 -40.21 4.91 22.65
CA ASP A 117 -41.06 5.54 23.66
C ASP A 117 -41.59 4.46 24.60
N SER A 118 -41.02 4.37 25.80
CA SER A 118 -41.40 3.39 26.80
C SER A 118 -42.78 3.62 27.43
N GLU A 119 -43.29 4.85 27.40
CA GLU A 119 -44.61 5.17 27.98
C GLU A 119 -45.73 4.63 27.10
N ASN A 120 -45.55 4.75 25.78
CA ASN A 120 -46.52 4.29 24.78
C ASN A 120 -46.13 2.95 24.13
N GLU A 121 -45.02 2.34 24.55
CA GLU A 121 -44.46 1.08 24.03
C GLU A 121 -44.31 1.07 22.50
N VAL A 122 -43.81 2.17 21.92
CA VAL A 122 -43.78 2.38 20.46
C VAL A 122 -42.43 2.89 19.97
N TYR A 123 -42.03 2.49 18.75
CA TYR A 123 -40.86 3.04 18.07
C TYR A 123 -41.19 4.32 17.31
N VAL A 124 -40.45 5.40 17.56
CA VAL A 124 -40.64 6.73 16.95
C VAL A 124 -39.51 7.02 15.95
N GLY A 125 -39.85 7.21 14.67
CA GLY A 125 -38.87 7.43 13.59
C GLY A 125 -39.45 7.16 12.19
N PRO A 126 -38.59 6.91 11.17
CA PRO A 126 -37.13 6.87 11.27
C PRO A 126 -36.51 8.27 11.34
N LYS A 127 -35.47 8.41 12.14
CA LYS A 127 -34.48 9.48 12.01
C LYS A 127 -33.44 9.04 11.00
N THR A 128 -32.89 10.00 10.25
CA THR A 128 -31.89 9.72 9.23
C THR A 128 -30.69 10.63 9.39
N ILE A 129 -29.49 10.05 9.45
CA ILE A 129 -28.23 10.76 9.24
C ILE A 129 -27.61 10.37 7.89
N GLN A 130 -26.98 11.33 7.24
CA GLN A 130 -26.28 11.11 5.97
C GLN A 130 -24.80 11.43 6.17
N LYS A 131 -23.93 10.46 5.88
CA LYS A 131 -22.48 10.64 5.92
C LYS A 131 -21.87 10.47 4.55
N LYS A 132 -21.12 11.50 4.13
CA LYS A 132 -20.30 11.41 2.92
C LYS A 132 -19.03 10.62 3.24
N PHE A 133 -18.61 9.77 2.31
CA PHE A 133 -17.30 9.14 2.33
C PHE A 133 -16.64 9.31 0.96
N ASN A 134 -15.32 9.34 0.95
CA ASN A 134 -14.53 9.35 -0.29
C ASN A 134 -13.85 7.99 -0.45
N TYR A 135 -13.53 7.63 -1.69
CA TYR A 135 -12.69 6.48 -2.00
C TYR A 135 -11.94 6.77 -3.29
N LYS A 136 -10.79 6.12 -3.47
CA LYS A 136 -9.96 6.31 -4.66
C LYS A 136 -9.91 5.02 -5.46
N ILE A 137 -10.15 5.11 -6.76
CA ILE A 137 -9.89 4.01 -7.69
C ILE A 137 -8.50 4.19 -8.29
N SER A 138 -7.65 3.17 -8.13
CA SER A 138 -6.29 3.14 -8.63
C SER A 138 -6.09 2.04 -9.68
N GLU A 139 -4.96 2.12 -10.38
CA GLU A 139 -4.56 1.16 -11.41
C GLU A 139 -4.55 -0.26 -10.83
N GLY A 140 -5.10 -1.20 -11.59
CA GLY A 140 -5.19 -2.58 -11.15
C GLY A 140 -3.90 -3.36 -11.37
N ARG A 141 -4.02 -4.69 -11.34
CA ARG A 141 -2.92 -5.61 -11.65
C ARG A 141 -3.39 -6.77 -12.51
N GLY A 142 -2.52 -7.28 -13.36
CA GLY A 142 -2.66 -8.56 -14.05
C GLY A 142 -1.66 -9.58 -13.55
N ILE A 143 -1.89 -10.86 -13.85
CA ILE A 143 -0.95 -11.94 -13.52
C ILE A 143 -0.30 -12.45 -14.80
N TYR A 144 1.03 -12.52 -14.82
CA TYR A 144 1.80 -13.17 -15.88
C TYR A 144 2.37 -14.50 -15.37
N SER A 145 1.98 -15.59 -16.01
CA SER A 145 2.55 -16.92 -15.88
C SER A 145 3.71 -17.06 -16.87
N ILE A 146 4.93 -16.93 -16.37
CA ILE A 146 6.14 -16.86 -17.19
C ILE A 146 6.91 -18.18 -17.04
N ASN A 147 7.21 -18.82 -18.17
CA ASN A 147 7.96 -20.06 -18.21
C ASN A 147 8.98 -20.05 -19.37
N SER A 148 10.00 -20.89 -19.28
CA SER A 148 11.00 -20.99 -20.34
C SER A 148 11.65 -22.36 -20.41
N ASN A 149 12.32 -22.60 -21.53
CA ASN A 149 13.26 -23.69 -21.72
C ASN A 149 14.58 -23.13 -22.25
N PRO A 150 15.72 -23.26 -21.51
CA PRO A 150 15.84 -23.92 -20.22
C PRO A 150 15.07 -23.21 -19.10
N LYS A 151 14.80 -23.94 -18.01
CA LYS A 151 14.21 -23.38 -16.78
C LYS A 151 15.25 -22.59 -15.99
N ASN A 152 14.80 -21.95 -14.91
CA ASN A 152 15.62 -21.18 -13.98
C ASN A 152 16.24 -19.92 -14.59
N MET A 153 15.58 -19.33 -15.60
CA MET A 153 16.03 -18.08 -16.22
C MET A 153 15.60 -16.87 -15.39
N PRO A 154 16.52 -15.97 -14.98
CA PRO A 154 16.19 -14.72 -14.31
C PRO A 154 15.19 -13.87 -15.10
N ILE A 155 14.13 -13.43 -14.42
CA ILE A 155 13.06 -12.59 -14.93
C ILE A 155 13.21 -11.20 -14.35
N TYR A 156 13.05 -10.18 -15.20
CA TYR A 156 13.03 -8.79 -14.83
C TYR A 156 11.76 -8.12 -15.37
N VAL A 157 11.15 -7.25 -14.56
CA VAL A 157 10.05 -6.37 -14.96
C VAL A 157 10.49 -4.94 -14.72
N ASP A 158 10.52 -4.14 -15.78
CA ASP A 158 11.04 -2.76 -15.80
C ASP A 158 12.45 -2.64 -15.22
N GLY A 159 13.28 -3.63 -15.52
CA GLY A 159 14.67 -3.70 -15.04
C GLY A 159 14.84 -4.23 -13.62
N ASN A 160 13.77 -4.45 -12.86
CA ASN A 160 13.83 -5.03 -11.51
C ASN A 160 13.73 -6.55 -11.57
N TYR A 161 14.65 -7.25 -10.88
CA TYR A 161 14.62 -8.70 -10.78
C TYR A 161 13.41 -9.16 -9.94
N VAL A 162 12.61 -10.09 -10.47
CA VAL A 162 11.38 -10.59 -9.81
C VAL A 162 11.43 -12.08 -9.46
N GLY A 163 12.43 -12.82 -9.96
CA GLY A 163 12.59 -14.26 -9.72
C GLY A 163 13.10 -15.00 -10.95
N ASN A 164 12.97 -16.33 -10.98
CA ASN A 164 13.36 -17.16 -12.13
C ASN A 164 12.16 -17.92 -12.71
N THR A 165 12.24 -18.32 -13.98
CA THR A 165 11.24 -19.21 -14.59
C THR A 165 11.24 -20.61 -13.97
N PRO A 166 10.07 -21.26 -13.81
CA PRO A 166 8.72 -20.72 -13.98
C PRO A 166 8.26 -19.83 -12.80
N LEU A 167 7.53 -18.75 -13.08
CA LEU A 167 7.03 -17.81 -12.06
C LEU A 167 5.68 -17.21 -12.47
N ASN A 168 4.75 -17.13 -11.52
CA ASN A 168 3.58 -16.26 -11.61
C ASN A 168 3.90 -14.93 -10.96
N VAL A 169 3.88 -13.84 -11.72
CA VAL A 169 4.17 -12.48 -11.23
C VAL A 169 2.95 -11.59 -11.38
N SER A 170 2.62 -10.84 -10.33
CA SER A 170 1.60 -9.80 -10.38
C SER A 170 2.25 -8.50 -10.85
N ILE A 171 1.79 -7.98 -11.99
CA ILE A 171 2.31 -6.77 -12.62
C ILE A 171 1.20 -5.73 -12.61
N LYS A 172 1.58 -4.47 -12.32
CA LYS A 172 0.66 -3.34 -12.36
C LYS A 172 0.04 -3.18 -13.75
N GLU A 173 -1.17 -2.64 -13.82
CA GLU A 173 -1.79 -2.24 -15.09
C GLU A 173 -0.91 -1.19 -15.78
N GLY A 174 -0.73 -1.32 -17.09
CA GLY A 174 0.07 -0.40 -17.88
C GLY A 174 1.05 -1.10 -18.81
N ASN A 175 2.00 -0.32 -19.35
CA ASN A 175 3.03 -0.83 -20.24
C ASN A 175 4.29 -1.16 -19.44
N HIS A 176 4.82 -2.36 -19.64
CA HIS A 176 5.99 -2.88 -18.94
C HIS A 176 7.00 -3.47 -19.91
N PHE A 177 8.26 -3.48 -19.51
CA PHE A 177 9.32 -4.21 -20.19
C PHE A 177 9.66 -5.48 -19.42
N LEU A 178 9.35 -6.62 -20.01
CA LEU A 178 9.65 -7.93 -19.45
C LEU A 178 10.93 -8.45 -20.10
N ARG A 179 11.88 -8.92 -19.28
CA ARG A 179 13.15 -9.48 -19.76
C ARG A 179 13.47 -10.81 -19.09
N LEU A 180 13.81 -11.81 -19.89
CA LEU A 180 14.47 -13.03 -19.44
C LEU A 180 15.96 -12.92 -19.77
N SER A 181 16.82 -13.15 -18.78
CA SER A 181 18.27 -13.01 -18.92
C SER A 181 18.93 -14.39 -18.97
N SER A 182 19.85 -14.59 -19.91
CA SER A 182 20.72 -15.77 -19.96
C SER A 182 22.16 -15.35 -20.28
N GLU A 183 23.12 -15.93 -19.57
CA GLU A 183 24.54 -15.79 -19.92
C GLU A 183 24.88 -16.53 -21.22
N ILE A 184 24.13 -17.60 -21.52
CA ILE A 184 24.39 -18.48 -22.67
C ILE A 184 23.60 -18.00 -23.89
N PHE A 185 22.33 -17.64 -23.73
CA PHE A 185 21.43 -17.30 -24.86
C PHE A 185 21.19 -15.79 -25.04
N GLY A 186 21.84 -14.96 -24.22
CA GLY A 186 21.56 -13.53 -24.18
C GLY A 186 20.21 -13.18 -23.55
N ASN A 187 19.78 -11.93 -23.75
CA ASN A 187 18.55 -11.39 -23.17
C ASN A 187 17.39 -11.49 -24.16
N TYR A 188 16.29 -12.10 -23.75
CA TYR A 188 15.00 -11.94 -24.41
C TYR A 188 14.25 -10.78 -23.74
N SER A 189 13.75 -9.82 -24.52
CA SER A 189 12.98 -8.68 -23.99
C SER A 189 11.73 -8.43 -24.83
N GLU A 190 10.61 -8.18 -24.17
CA GLU A 190 9.33 -7.88 -24.80
C GLU A 190 8.65 -6.71 -24.07
N LYS A 191 8.04 -5.80 -24.84
CA LYS A 191 7.15 -4.80 -24.28
C LYS A 191 5.75 -5.39 -24.18
N VAL A 192 5.22 -5.44 -22.97
CA VAL A 192 3.90 -6.01 -22.68
C VAL A 192 2.94 -4.92 -22.17
N THR A 193 1.66 -5.10 -22.43
CA THR A 193 0.59 -4.25 -21.88
C THR A 193 -0.28 -5.09 -20.96
N VAL A 194 -0.37 -4.68 -19.71
CA VAL A 194 -1.09 -5.38 -18.64
C VAL A 194 -2.40 -4.66 -18.36
N TYR A 195 -3.50 -5.41 -18.34
CA TYR A 195 -4.83 -4.94 -17.98
C TYR A 195 -5.23 -5.52 -16.63
N ALA A 196 -5.98 -4.73 -15.85
CA ALA A 196 -6.45 -5.13 -14.53
C ALA A 196 -7.30 -6.41 -14.57
N GLY A 197 -6.99 -7.36 -13.70
CA GLY A 197 -7.71 -8.63 -13.54
C GLY A 197 -7.48 -9.65 -14.68
N GLU A 198 -6.64 -9.34 -15.66
CA GLU A 198 -6.31 -10.28 -16.74
C GLU A 198 -5.16 -11.21 -16.36
N ASN A 199 -5.17 -12.41 -16.94
CA ASN A 199 -4.09 -13.39 -16.83
C ASN A 199 -3.42 -13.58 -18.20
N TYR A 200 -2.11 -13.70 -18.20
CA TYR A 200 -1.29 -13.82 -19.38
C TYR A 200 -0.33 -15.00 -19.23
N ASP A 201 -0.07 -15.68 -20.33
CA ASP A 201 0.92 -16.75 -20.39
C ASP A 201 2.06 -16.33 -21.32
N LEU A 202 3.29 -16.47 -20.84
CA LEU A 202 4.50 -16.26 -21.61
C LEU A 202 5.36 -17.52 -21.54
N PHE A 203 5.67 -18.10 -22.70
CA PHE A 203 6.63 -19.19 -22.81
C PHE A 203 7.72 -18.85 -23.82
N LYS A 204 8.97 -18.83 -23.36
CA LYS A 204 10.15 -18.67 -24.25
C LYS A 204 10.97 -19.94 -24.30
N ASN A 205 11.06 -20.52 -25.48
CA ASN A 205 12.07 -21.54 -25.81
C ASN A 205 13.31 -20.85 -26.38
N PHE A 206 14.46 -21.02 -25.73
CA PHE A 206 15.74 -20.55 -26.24
C PHE A 206 16.35 -21.63 -27.13
N GLU A 207 16.73 -21.25 -28.35
CA GLU A 207 17.31 -22.17 -29.32
C GLU A 207 18.83 -22.11 -29.32
N GLU A 208 19.49 -23.19 -29.72
CA GLU A 208 20.95 -23.27 -29.78
C GLU A 208 21.56 -22.19 -30.70
N SER A 209 20.82 -21.80 -31.75
CA SER A 209 21.18 -20.72 -32.68
C SER A 209 21.21 -19.34 -32.02
N GLU A 210 20.56 -19.16 -30.87
CA GLU A 210 20.55 -17.91 -30.09
C GLU A 210 21.71 -17.87 -29.08
N LYS A 211 22.56 -18.90 -29.01
CA LYS A 211 23.70 -18.93 -28.09
C LYS A 211 24.74 -17.88 -28.44
N ILE A 212 25.23 -17.19 -27.42
CA ILE A 212 26.39 -16.33 -27.49
C ILE A 212 27.63 -17.23 -27.55
N GLU A 213 28.36 -17.17 -28.65
CA GLU A 213 29.70 -17.75 -28.75
C GLU A 213 30.67 -16.92 -27.90
N ILE A 214 30.91 -17.34 -26.66
CA ILE A 214 31.99 -16.78 -25.85
C ILE A 214 33.29 -17.39 -26.38
N PHE A 215 34.06 -16.63 -27.16
CA PHE A 215 35.41 -17.03 -27.53
C PHE A 215 36.27 -17.11 -26.25
N GLU A 216 36.53 -18.31 -25.74
CA GLU A 216 37.55 -18.63 -24.73
C GLU A 216 39.00 -18.47 -25.26
N ASN A 217 39.22 -17.75 -26.37
CA ASN A 217 40.54 -17.59 -26.99
C ASN A 217 41.39 -16.46 -26.37
N VAL A 218 41.43 -16.36 -25.04
CA VAL A 218 42.48 -15.56 -24.36
C VAL A 218 43.66 -16.46 -23.93
N SER A 219 43.50 -17.79 -23.93
CA SER A 219 44.58 -18.71 -23.54
C SER A 219 45.52 -19.09 -24.69
N GLU A 220 45.09 -19.07 -25.96
CA GLU A 220 45.90 -19.59 -27.07
C GLU A 220 46.96 -18.61 -27.62
N ASN A 221 46.84 -17.30 -27.35
CA ASN A 221 47.82 -16.30 -27.82
C ASN A 221 48.84 -15.85 -26.76
N ILE A 222 48.83 -16.42 -25.55
CA ILE A 222 49.85 -16.15 -24.52
C ILE A 222 50.84 -17.32 -24.52
N SER A 223 51.85 -17.26 -25.39
CA SER A 223 53.01 -18.13 -25.30
C SER A 223 53.88 -17.74 -24.10
N ILE A 224 53.69 -18.41 -22.96
CA ILE A 224 54.64 -18.33 -21.85
C ILE A 224 55.83 -19.22 -22.19
N SER A 225 56.93 -18.62 -22.65
CA SER A 225 58.19 -19.35 -22.82
C SER A 225 58.68 -19.84 -21.46
N LYS A 226 58.74 -21.17 -21.28
CA LYS A 226 59.46 -21.80 -20.17
C LYS A 226 60.93 -21.40 -20.22
N ASN A 227 61.36 -20.53 -19.31
CA ASN A 227 62.76 -20.48 -18.89
C ASN A 227 62.88 -21.15 -17.53
N THR A 228 63.53 -22.32 -17.57
CA THR A 228 64.41 -22.91 -16.55
C THR A 228 64.03 -22.77 -15.08
N SER A 229 63.76 -23.93 -14.47
CA SER A 229 63.68 -24.19 -13.04
C SER A 229 64.74 -23.47 -12.21
N LYS A 230 64.32 -22.64 -11.26
CA LYS A 230 65.00 -22.50 -9.95
C LYS A 230 64.03 -22.01 -8.87
N ASN A 231 63.83 -22.87 -7.87
CA ASN A 231 63.24 -22.67 -6.53
C ASN A 231 61.81 -22.14 -6.38
N ILE A 232 60.92 -23.04 -5.94
CA ILE A 232 59.51 -22.81 -5.58
C ILE A 232 59.37 -22.30 -4.11
N SER A 233 60.44 -21.80 -3.48
CA SER A 233 60.41 -21.34 -2.08
C SER A 233 60.40 -19.82 -1.90
N GLU A 234 60.35 -19.01 -2.96
CA GLU A 234 60.30 -17.52 -2.85
C GLU A 234 58.96 -16.90 -3.29
N VAL A 235 58.02 -17.67 -3.84
CA VAL A 235 56.74 -17.12 -4.35
C VAL A 235 55.70 -16.90 -3.23
N SER A 236 55.92 -17.43 -2.01
CA SER A 236 55.04 -17.18 -0.86
C SER A 236 55.25 -15.81 -0.18
N GLU A 237 56.23 -15.00 -0.60
CA GLU A 237 56.40 -13.63 -0.08
C GLU A 237 55.82 -12.52 -0.96
N ILE A 238 55.43 -12.82 -2.20
CA ILE A 238 54.91 -11.79 -3.12
C ILE A 238 53.39 -11.53 -2.93
N SER A 239 52.67 -12.41 -2.21
CA SER A 239 51.24 -12.22 -1.92
C SER A 239 50.94 -11.32 -0.70
N LYS A 240 51.96 -10.76 -0.03
CA LYS A 240 51.75 -9.88 1.14
C LYS A 240 51.92 -8.38 0.91
N ASN A 241 52.25 -7.92 -0.29
CA ASN A 241 52.57 -6.49 -0.49
C ASN A 241 51.69 -5.70 -1.46
N ILE A 242 50.55 -6.23 -1.91
CA ILE A 242 49.62 -5.49 -2.80
C ILE A 242 48.46 -4.83 -2.01
N GLY A 243 48.56 -4.74 -0.68
CA GLY A 243 47.46 -4.27 0.18
C GLY A 243 47.80 -3.25 1.25
N PHE A 244 48.94 -2.56 1.21
CA PHE A 244 49.29 -1.59 2.28
C PHE A 244 49.58 -0.17 1.79
N GLU A 245 50.16 0.01 0.61
CA GLU A 245 50.47 1.35 0.07
C GLU A 245 49.20 2.17 -0.21
N GLY A 246 48.16 1.56 -0.80
CA GLY A 246 46.89 2.24 -1.08
C GLY A 246 46.07 2.61 0.17
N ILE A 247 46.15 1.80 1.23
CA ILE A 247 45.45 2.04 2.49
C ILE A 247 46.14 3.13 3.32
N LEU A 248 47.47 3.17 3.34
CA LEU A 248 48.23 4.22 4.03
C LEU A 248 48.04 5.61 3.38
N VAL A 249 47.95 5.66 2.05
CA VAL A 249 47.65 6.90 1.31
C VAL A 249 46.25 7.41 1.65
N TYR A 250 45.23 6.54 1.67
CA TYR A 250 43.86 6.94 2.04
C TYR A 250 43.74 7.37 3.51
N LEU A 251 44.44 6.70 4.43
CA LEU A 251 44.44 7.07 5.84
C LEU A 251 45.15 8.41 6.08
N GLY A 252 46.21 8.70 5.32
CA GLY A 252 46.90 9.99 5.32
C GLY A 252 46.02 11.15 4.85
N PHE A 253 45.27 10.96 3.76
CA PHE A 253 44.31 11.96 3.28
C PHE A 253 43.15 12.18 4.27
N LEU A 254 42.67 11.13 4.95
CA LEU A 254 41.64 11.24 5.97
C LEU A 254 42.11 12.04 7.20
N LEU A 255 43.33 11.79 7.67
CA LEU A 255 43.94 12.53 8.79
C LEU A 255 44.22 14.00 8.44
N ALA A 256 44.67 14.27 7.20
CA ALA A 256 44.86 15.65 6.73
C ALA A 256 43.52 16.40 6.64
N ALA A 257 42.45 15.75 6.15
CA ALA A 257 41.12 16.34 6.10
C ALA A 257 40.57 16.64 7.51
N LEU A 258 40.75 15.73 8.47
CA LEU A 258 40.37 15.94 9.87
C LEU A 258 41.18 17.07 10.53
N PHE A 259 42.46 17.21 10.21
CA PHE A 259 43.30 18.31 10.71
C PHE A 259 42.87 19.66 10.14
N VAL A 260 42.54 19.73 8.85
CA VAL A 260 41.98 20.95 8.23
C VAL A 260 40.66 21.32 8.91
N ILE A 261 39.74 20.37 9.11
CA ILE A 261 38.48 20.61 9.81
C ILE A 261 38.74 21.12 11.23
N PHE A 262 39.68 20.52 11.98
CA PHE A 262 40.04 20.95 13.33
C PHE A 262 40.64 22.37 13.38
N VAL A 263 41.50 22.73 12.43
CA VAL A 263 42.08 24.09 12.34
C VAL A 263 40.99 25.12 12.01
N PHE A 264 40.05 24.79 11.12
CA PHE A 264 38.95 25.69 10.75
C PHE A 264 37.86 25.80 11.83
N THR A 265 37.65 24.79 12.66
CA THR A 265 36.70 24.85 13.78
C THR A 265 37.28 25.55 15.02
N LYS A 266 38.60 25.50 15.22
CA LYS A 266 39.27 26.20 16.34
C LYS A 266 39.31 27.73 16.17
N ASN A 267 39.16 28.26 14.96
CA ASN A 267 39.09 29.70 14.70
C ASN A 267 37.66 30.27 14.71
N LYS A 268 36.64 29.48 15.10
CA LYS A 268 35.24 29.90 15.16
C LYS A 268 34.61 29.88 16.57
N TYR A 269 35.43 29.67 17.60
CA TYR A 269 35.08 29.84 19.01
C TYR A 269 36.20 30.56 19.77
#